data_AF-A0A2T3A304-F1
#
_entry.id   AF-A0A2T3A304-F1
#
_cell.length_a   1.000
_cell.length_b   1.000
_cell.length_c   1.000
_cell.angle_alpha   90.00
_cell.angle_beta   90.00
_cell.angle_gamma   90.00
#
_symmetry.space_group_name_H-M   'P 1'
#
loop_
_entity.id
_entity.type
_entity.pdbx_description
1 polymer ?
#
loop_
_entity_poly.entity_id
_entity_poly.type
_entity_poly.pdbx_seq_one_letter_code
_entity_poly.pdbx_strand_id
1 'polypeptide(L)'
;MGAPTHPDSTMGPLISARQLQRVEALVQEAVDGGHAAAVAGCHRMAGPSLLDGADLSQGYYYAPSVLASREGGHSILQARIWREEAFGPVVVVVGFDSEDEAVALANDSDFGLGAAIWTQHLSQAYRVAEQMDAGIVWVNTHHRNDPSSPWGGAKTASGVGSENGVDAYHAYTTMKSTIINYASAAESLASDDWFREGTGDVRYG
;
A
#
# COMPACT_ATOMS: atom_id res chain seq x y z
N MET A 1 25.30 6.74 0.61
CA MET A 1 24.80 6.73 2.00
C MET A 1 25.84 7.36 2.89
N GLY A 2 25.44 8.28 3.73
CA GLY A 2 26.28 8.99 4.70
C GLY A 2 25.39 9.62 5.76
N ALA A 3 25.89 10.64 6.44
CA ALA A 3 25.11 11.40 7.41
C ALA A 3 23.80 11.91 6.76
N PRO A 4 22.65 11.87 7.46
CA PRO A 4 21.37 12.38 6.93
C PRO A 4 21.39 13.87 6.61
N THR A 5 22.32 14.62 7.20
CA THR A 5 22.53 16.06 6.97
C THR A 5 23.41 16.34 5.75
N HIS A 6 24.07 15.35 5.17
CA HIS A 6 24.91 15.55 4.00
C HIS A 6 24.04 15.70 2.74
N PRO A 7 24.19 16.77 1.95
CA PRO A 7 23.30 17.06 0.82
C PRO A 7 23.32 15.99 -0.28
N ASP A 8 24.46 15.33 -0.49
CA ASP A 8 24.58 14.25 -1.49
C ASP A 8 24.14 12.87 -0.94
N SER A 9 23.71 12.78 0.32
CA SER A 9 23.22 11.53 0.90
C SER A 9 21.82 11.23 0.38
N THR A 10 21.72 10.23 -0.49
CA THR A 10 20.44 9.81 -1.09
C THR A 10 19.64 8.82 -0.24
N MET A 11 20.25 8.26 0.82
CA MET A 11 19.59 7.34 1.72
C MET A 11 20.26 7.34 3.10
N GLY A 12 19.43 7.48 4.14
CA GLY A 12 19.83 7.53 5.55
C GLY A 12 19.74 6.17 6.28
N PRO A 13 19.87 6.16 7.62
CA PRO A 13 19.72 4.96 8.43
C PRO A 13 18.25 4.58 8.60
N LEU A 14 18.02 3.35 9.04
CA LEU A 14 16.71 2.94 9.58
C LEU A 14 16.41 3.69 10.88
N ILE A 15 15.13 3.77 11.23
CA ILE A 15 14.65 4.59 12.35
C ILE A 15 15.15 4.13 13.72
N SER A 16 15.41 2.83 13.91
CA SER A 16 15.77 2.27 15.21
C SER A 16 16.55 0.95 15.12
N ALA A 17 17.23 0.58 16.21
CA ALA A 17 17.87 -0.73 16.36
C ALA A 17 16.88 -1.89 16.19
N ARG A 18 15.65 -1.74 16.70
CA ARG A 18 14.58 -2.74 16.55
C ARG A 18 14.23 -2.96 15.07
N GLN A 19 14.13 -1.87 14.30
CA GLN A 19 13.81 -1.96 12.88
C GLN A 19 14.97 -2.57 12.09
N LEU A 20 16.22 -2.21 12.41
CA LEU A 20 17.41 -2.83 11.83
C LEU A 20 17.43 -4.36 12.06
N GLN A 21 17.16 -4.80 13.30
CA GLN A 21 17.08 -6.21 13.65
C GLN A 21 15.94 -6.92 12.90
N ARG A 22 14.78 -6.28 12.73
CA ARG A 22 13.65 -6.84 11.96
C ARG A 22 14.04 -7.08 10.50
N VAL A 23 14.62 -6.07 9.84
CA VAL A 23 15.05 -6.15 8.44
C VAL A 23 16.10 -7.25 8.28
N GLU A 24 17.13 -7.24 9.11
CA GLU A 24 18.19 -8.26 9.09
C GLU A 24 17.63 -9.67 9.30
N ALA A 25 16.72 -9.87 10.26
CA ALA A 25 16.15 -11.18 10.52
C ALA A 25 15.35 -11.74 9.34
N LEU A 26 14.58 -10.90 8.64
CA LEU A 26 13.83 -11.32 7.44
C LEU A 26 14.76 -11.67 6.27
N VAL A 27 15.81 -10.87 6.06
CA VAL A 27 16.81 -11.14 5.00
C VAL A 27 17.58 -12.42 5.31
N GLN A 28 18.06 -12.58 6.55
CA GLN A 28 18.84 -13.74 6.96
C GLN A 28 18.02 -15.02 6.89
N GLU A 29 16.74 -14.98 7.30
CA GLU A 29 15.83 -16.13 7.19
C GLU A 29 15.68 -16.59 5.74
N ALA A 30 15.46 -15.67 4.80
CA ALA A 30 15.34 -16.00 3.39
C ALA A 30 16.64 -16.61 2.80
N VAL A 31 17.80 -16.08 3.19
CA VAL A 31 19.10 -16.53 2.67
C VAL A 31 19.53 -17.87 3.31
N ASP A 32 19.50 -17.98 4.64
CA ASP A 32 19.91 -19.19 5.36
C ASP A 32 18.95 -20.35 5.17
N GLY A 33 17.65 -20.05 5.02
CA GLY A 33 16.63 -21.02 4.65
C GLY A 33 16.75 -21.53 3.22
N GLY A 34 17.66 -20.95 2.41
CA GLY A 34 17.89 -21.37 1.03
C GLY A 34 16.79 -20.95 0.05
N HIS A 35 15.93 -20.02 0.43
CA HIS A 35 14.87 -19.45 -0.40
C HIS A 35 15.40 -18.36 -1.34
N ALA A 36 16.41 -17.61 -0.91
CA ALA A 36 16.93 -16.46 -1.63
C ALA A 36 18.45 -16.48 -1.77
N ALA A 37 18.94 -15.89 -2.84
CA ALA A 37 20.31 -15.45 -3.00
C ALA A 37 20.40 -13.94 -2.75
N ALA A 38 21.41 -13.52 -1.99
CA ALA A 38 21.78 -12.11 -1.83
C ALA A 38 22.53 -11.64 -3.08
N VAL A 39 21.84 -10.94 -3.98
CA VAL A 39 22.41 -10.43 -5.23
C VAL A 39 23.27 -9.19 -4.97
N ALA A 40 22.81 -8.32 -4.07
CA ALA A 40 23.53 -7.12 -3.63
C ALA A 40 23.15 -6.77 -2.19
N GLY A 41 24.06 -6.11 -1.48
CA GLY A 41 23.82 -5.61 -0.12
C GLY A 41 23.63 -6.73 0.90
N CYS A 42 22.48 -6.75 1.56
CA CYS A 42 22.06 -7.74 2.56
C CYS A 42 22.92 -7.78 3.83
N HIS A 43 23.47 -6.63 4.24
CA HIS A 43 24.28 -6.54 5.46
C HIS A 43 24.12 -5.20 6.15
N ARG A 44 24.38 -5.20 7.47
CA ARG A 44 24.56 -3.97 8.24
C ARG A 44 25.80 -3.25 7.74
N MET A 45 25.69 -1.94 7.53
CA MET A 45 26.85 -1.15 7.14
C MET A 45 27.68 -0.79 8.38
N ALA A 46 29.01 -0.77 8.22
CA ALA A 46 29.93 -0.40 9.28
C ALA A 46 31.15 0.33 8.69
N GLY A 47 31.86 1.06 9.54
CA GLY A 47 33.04 1.83 9.14
C GLY A 47 32.68 3.19 8.51
N PRO A 48 33.71 3.94 8.06
CA PRO A 48 33.52 5.28 7.52
C PRO A 48 32.75 5.24 6.20
N SER A 49 31.75 6.11 6.07
CA SER A 49 31.06 6.35 4.81
C SER A 49 32.06 6.84 3.75
N LEU A 50 31.94 6.29 2.53
CA LEU A 50 32.70 6.76 1.37
C LEU A 50 32.31 8.20 0.96
N LEU A 51 31.15 8.69 1.41
CA LEU A 51 30.65 10.01 1.03
C LEU A 51 31.25 11.13 1.89
N ASP A 52 31.26 10.94 3.21
CA ASP A 52 31.56 12.01 4.17
C ASP A 52 32.42 11.54 5.36
N GLY A 53 32.87 10.28 5.37
CA GLY A 53 33.66 9.71 6.44
C GLY A 53 32.90 9.42 7.74
N ALA A 54 31.58 9.63 7.79
CA ALA A 54 30.78 9.35 8.98
C ALA A 54 30.85 7.85 9.33
N ASP A 55 31.06 7.51 10.61
CA ASP A 55 31.09 6.12 11.05
C ASP A 55 29.69 5.51 11.04
N LEU A 56 29.41 4.67 10.04
CA LEU A 56 28.13 4.01 9.85
C LEU A 56 27.83 2.98 10.94
N SER A 57 28.83 2.54 11.72
CA SER A 57 28.59 1.64 12.86
C SER A 57 27.88 2.32 14.03
N GLN A 58 27.88 3.66 14.08
CA GLN A 58 27.19 4.44 15.11
C GLN A 58 25.69 4.66 14.80
N GLY A 59 25.22 4.24 13.63
CA GLY A 59 23.83 4.37 13.20
C GLY A 59 23.19 3.04 12.82
N TYR A 60 21.92 3.08 12.44
CA TYR A 60 21.16 1.90 12.03
C TYR A 60 21.17 1.71 10.52
N TYR A 61 22.36 1.72 9.92
CA TYR A 61 22.50 1.63 8.47
C TYR A 61 22.46 0.18 7.98
N TYR A 62 21.63 -0.06 6.97
CA TYR A 62 21.53 -1.34 6.27
C TYR A 62 21.74 -1.07 4.78
N ALA A 63 22.56 -1.89 4.12
CA ALA A 63 22.87 -1.69 2.72
C ALA A 63 21.62 -1.85 1.84
N PRO A 64 21.45 -1.07 0.75
CA PRO A 64 20.45 -1.36 -0.26
C PRO A 64 20.62 -2.80 -0.75
N SER A 65 19.55 -3.57 -0.63
CA SER A 65 19.60 -5.03 -0.72
C SER A 65 18.69 -5.54 -1.82
N VAL A 66 19.22 -6.47 -2.62
CA VAL A 66 18.47 -7.15 -3.67
C VAL A 66 18.52 -8.65 -3.39
N LEU A 67 17.34 -9.23 -3.19
CA LEU A 67 17.15 -10.67 -3.05
C LEU A 67 16.49 -11.21 -4.31
N ALA A 68 16.94 -12.37 -4.76
CA ALA A 68 16.33 -13.11 -5.86
C ALA A 68 16.21 -14.60 -5.49
N SER A 69 15.34 -15.33 -6.17
CA SER A 69 15.23 -16.79 -6.00
C SER A 69 16.59 -17.47 -6.19
N ARG A 70 16.92 -18.41 -5.29
CA ARG A 70 18.14 -19.19 -5.38
C ARG A 70 17.98 -20.33 -6.38
N GLU A 71 18.89 -20.45 -7.34
CA GLU A 71 18.94 -21.62 -8.23
C GLU A 71 19.11 -22.92 -7.44
N GLY A 72 18.22 -23.90 -7.69
CA GLY A 72 18.20 -25.18 -6.98
C GLY A 72 17.81 -25.10 -5.50
N GLY A 73 17.40 -23.92 -5.01
CA GLY A 73 16.89 -23.71 -3.66
C GLY A 73 15.36 -23.87 -3.55
N HIS A 74 14.82 -23.49 -2.39
CA HIS A 74 13.38 -23.34 -2.23
C HIS A 74 12.90 -22.06 -2.91
N SER A 75 11.60 -21.98 -3.23
CA SER A 75 11.04 -20.76 -3.83
C SER A 75 11.09 -19.61 -2.83
N ILE A 76 11.51 -18.42 -3.30
CA ILE A 76 11.49 -17.19 -2.49
C ILE A 76 10.07 -16.80 -2.05
N LEU A 77 9.05 -17.26 -2.77
CA LEU A 77 7.63 -17.07 -2.42
C LEU A 77 7.25 -17.75 -1.10
N GLN A 78 8.06 -18.69 -0.62
CA GLN A 78 7.87 -19.37 0.66
C GLN A 78 8.61 -18.68 1.82
N ALA A 79 9.53 -17.75 1.53
CA ALA A 79 10.24 -17.00 2.57
C ALA A 79 9.31 -15.99 3.22
N ARG A 80 9.56 -15.66 4.49
CA ARG A 80 8.72 -14.67 5.20
C ARG A 80 8.79 -13.29 4.55
N ILE A 81 9.94 -12.93 3.98
CA ILE A 81 10.16 -11.63 3.33
C ILE A 81 9.28 -11.41 2.08
N TRP A 82 8.69 -12.47 1.51
CA TRP A 82 7.70 -12.33 0.42
C TRP A 82 6.35 -11.80 0.93
N ARG A 83 5.94 -12.19 2.14
CA ARG A 83 4.61 -11.89 2.70
C ARG A 83 4.63 -10.80 3.78
N GLU A 84 5.76 -10.65 4.47
CA GLU A 84 5.91 -9.67 5.54
C GLU A 84 6.56 -8.39 5.05
N GLU A 85 6.02 -7.25 5.47
CA GLU A 85 6.63 -5.95 5.24
C GLU A 85 7.94 -5.83 6.03
N ALA A 86 9.06 -5.80 5.30
CA ALA A 86 10.38 -5.55 5.88
C ALA A 86 10.54 -4.08 6.31
N PHE A 87 9.96 -3.15 5.55
CA PHE A 87 10.04 -1.70 5.76
C PHE A 87 11.49 -1.21 5.91
N GLY A 88 12.36 -1.69 5.02
CA GLY A 88 13.77 -1.34 4.93
C GLY A 88 14.23 -1.31 3.47
N PRO A 89 15.51 -1.01 3.21
CA PRO A 89 16.03 -0.85 1.85
C PRO A 89 16.29 -2.22 1.21
N VAL A 90 15.26 -3.06 1.10
CA VAL A 90 15.32 -4.42 0.57
C VAL A 90 14.26 -4.58 -0.51
N VAL A 91 14.66 -5.06 -1.68
CA VAL A 91 13.75 -5.47 -2.76
C VAL A 91 13.89 -6.96 -3.04
N VAL A 92 12.76 -7.60 -3.30
CA VAL A 92 12.69 -9.01 -3.71
C VAL A 92 12.36 -9.04 -5.20
N VAL A 93 13.12 -9.80 -5.97
CA VAL A 93 12.96 -9.94 -7.42
C VAL A 93 12.49 -11.35 -7.74
N VAL A 94 11.33 -11.43 -8.39
CA VAL A 94 10.73 -12.67 -8.89
C VAL A 94 10.44 -12.48 -10.37
N GLY A 95 10.90 -13.41 -11.20
CA GLY A 95 10.57 -13.46 -12.61
C GLY A 95 9.19 -14.08 -12.85
N PHE A 96 8.59 -13.76 -13.98
CA PHE A 96 7.34 -14.33 -14.47
C PHE A 96 7.42 -14.46 -16.00
N ASP A 97 6.67 -15.41 -16.56
CA ASP A 97 6.66 -15.71 -17.99
C ASP A 97 5.38 -15.22 -18.69
N SER A 98 4.35 -14.84 -17.92
CA SER A 98 3.07 -14.38 -18.47
C SER A 98 2.45 -13.22 -17.69
N GLU A 99 1.54 -12.49 -18.34
CA GLU A 99 0.75 -11.42 -17.71
C GLU A 99 -0.08 -11.95 -16.54
N ASP A 100 -0.73 -13.12 -16.72
CA ASP A 100 -1.56 -13.75 -15.70
C ASP A 100 -0.74 -14.18 -14.47
N GLU A 101 0.47 -14.70 -14.68
CA GLU A 101 1.39 -15.04 -13.59
C GLU A 101 1.86 -13.79 -12.84
N ALA A 102 2.20 -12.72 -13.56
CA ALA A 102 2.59 -11.45 -12.94
C ALA A 102 1.47 -10.90 -12.04
N VAL A 103 0.22 -10.95 -12.52
CA VAL A 103 -0.96 -10.54 -11.75
C VAL A 103 -1.14 -11.43 -10.51
N ALA A 104 -1.04 -12.76 -10.68
CA ALA A 104 -1.16 -13.70 -9.57
C ALA A 104 -0.10 -13.47 -8.50
N LEU A 105 1.16 -13.24 -8.89
CA LEU A 105 2.26 -12.93 -7.98
C LEU A 105 2.04 -11.58 -7.27
N ALA A 106 1.64 -10.54 -8.00
CA ALA A 106 1.40 -9.22 -7.42
C ALA A 106 0.25 -9.24 -6.39
N ASN A 107 -0.78 -10.06 -6.65
CA ASN A 107 -1.93 -10.19 -5.76
C ASN A 107 -1.73 -11.24 -4.65
N ASP A 108 -0.65 -12.05 -4.66
CA ASP A 108 -0.27 -13.00 -3.58
C ASP A 108 0.29 -12.26 -2.35
N SER A 109 -0.55 -11.41 -1.76
CA SER A 109 -0.26 -10.63 -0.58
C SER A 109 -1.54 -10.37 0.20
N ASP A 110 -1.46 -10.32 1.53
CA ASP A 110 -2.57 -9.84 2.35
C ASP A 110 -2.75 -8.30 2.20
N PHE A 111 -1.73 -7.61 1.70
CA PHE A 111 -1.69 -6.17 1.48
C PHE A 111 -2.15 -5.78 0.07
N GLY A 112 -2.61 -4.55 -0.07
CA GLY A 112 -3.11 -3.98 -1.32
C GLY A 112 -3.06 -2.45 -1.31
N LEU A 113 -1.95 -1.86 -0.87
CA LEU A 113 -1.83 -0.39 -0.80
C LEU A 113 -1.55 0.21 -2.18
N GLY A 114 -0.43 -0.15 -2.81
CA GLY A 114 -0.06 0.40 -4.11
C GLY A 114 0.70 -0.60 -4.98
N ALA A 115 0.51 -0.51 -6.30
CA ALA A 115 1.17 -1.34 -7.30
C ALA A 115 1.70 -0.48 -8.46
N ALA A 116 2.77 -0.89 -9.13
CA ALA A 116 3.32 -0.19 -10.27
C ALA A 116 3.56 -1.13 -11.46
N ILE A 117 3.14 -0.69 -12.64
CA ILE A 117 3.25 -1.42 -13.90
C ILE A 117 4.18 -0.62 -14.83
N TRP A 118 5.19 -1.28 -15.37
CA TRP A 118 6.12 -0.68 -16.33
C TRP A 118 6.00 -1.41 -17.67
N THR A 119 5.45 -0.73 -18.68
CA THR A 119 5.20 -1.30 -20.00
C THR A 119 5.15 -0.22 -21.07
N GLN A 120 5.55 -0.57 -22.29
CA GLN A 120 5.36 0.28 -23.48
C GLN A 120 4.00 0.04 -24.15
N HIS A 121 3.25 -0.98 -23.73
CA HIS A 121 1.97 -1.35 -24.32
C HIS A 121 0.81 -0.80 -23.48
N LEU A 122 0.16 0.25 -23.98
CA LEU A 122 -0.96 0.87 -23.26
C LEU A 122 -2.12 -0.08 -22.99
N SER A 123 -2.43 -0.99 -23.93
CA SER A 123 -3.48 -1.98 -23.73
C SER A 123 -3.17 -2.96 -22.60
N GLN A 124 -1.90 -3.33 -22.43
CA GLN A 124 -1.45 -4.13 -21.29
C GLN A 124 -1.55 -3.33 -20.00
N ALA A 125 -1.16 -2.06 -20.00
CA ALA A 125 -1.29 -1.21 -18.82
C ALA A 125 -2.73 -1.17 -18.29
N TYR A 126 -3.72 -0.97 -19.16
CA TYR A 126 -5.14 -1.00 -18.77
C TYR A 126 -5.57 -2.36 -18.22
N ARG A 127 -5.33 -3.45 -18.95
CA ARG A 127 -5.75 -4.80 -18.53
C ARG A 127 -5.12 -5.23 -17.21
N VAL A 128 -3.83 -4.97 -17.02
CA VAL A 128 -3.12 -5.37 -15.81
C VAL A 128 -3.55 -4.49 -14.63
N ALA A 129 -3.70 -3.17 -14.85
CA ALA A 129 -4.12 -2.26 -13.78
C ALA A 129 -5.50 -2.60 -13.22
N GLU A 130 -6.46 -2.98 -14.06
CA GLU A 130 -7.79 -3.42 -13.62
C GLU A 130 -7.78 -4.72 -12.79
N GLN A 131 -6.72 -5.52 -12.91
CA GLN A 131 -6.58 -6.79 -12.20
C GLN A 131 -5.75 -6.69 -10.91
N MET A 132 -5.15 -5.52 -10.61
CA MET A 132 -4.37 -5.34 -9.38
C MET A 132 -5.28 -5.12 -8.18
N ASP A 133 -5.10 -5.91 -7.13
CA ASP A 133 -5.77 -5.70 -5.85
C ASP A 133 -5.04 -4.64 -5.01
N ALA A 134 -4.92 -3.42 -5.55
CA ALA A 134 -4.25 -2.29 -4.92
C ALA A 134 -5.10 -1.02 -4.99
N GLY A 135 -5.07 -0.19 -3.95
CA GLY A 135 -5.87 1.04 -3.92
C GLY A 135 -5.30 2.17 -4.79
N ILE A 136 -4.01 2.13 -5.13
CA ILE A 136 -3.41 2.96 -6.17
C ILE A 136 -2.56 2.13 -7.13
N VAL A 137 -2.75 2.32 -8.43
CA VAL A 137 -1.94 1.68 -9.47
C VAL A 137 -1.25 2.73 -10.32
N TRP A 138 0.07 2.67 -10.37
CA TRP A 138 0.88 3.54 -11.22
C TRP A 138 1.26 2.83 -12.51
N VAL A 139 1.21 3.56 -13.63
CA VAL A 139 1.72 3.07 -14.93
C VAL A 139 2.90 3.94 -15.34
N ASN A 140 4.05 3.32 -15.60
CA ASN A 140 5.31 3.96 -16.00
C ASN A 140 5.78 5.08 -15.05
N THR A 141 5.45 4.95 -13.77
CA THR A 141 5.88 5.81 -12.68
C THR A 141 5.74 5.06 -11.35
N HIS A 142 6.25 5.63 -10.27
CA HIS A 142 6.04 5.14 -8.92
C HIS A 142 6.03 6.30 -7.94
N HIS A 143 5.40 6.14 -6.78
CA HIS A 143 5.36 7.15 -5.71
C HIS A 143 4.83 8.55 -6.11
N ARG A 144 4.03 8.66 -7.18
CA ARG A 144 3.33 9.91 -7.51
C ARG A 144 1.94 9.91 -6.88
N ASN A 145 1.72 10.75 -5.89
CA ASN A 145 0.44 10.86 -5.20
C ASN A 145 -0.11 12.28 -5.37
N ASP A 146 -1.19 12.42 -6.15
CA ASP A 146 -1.89 13.69 -6.32
C ASP A 146 -2.85 13.91 -5.15
N PRO A 147 -2.84 15.07 -4.46
CA PRO A 147 -3.74 15.35 -3.33
C PRO A 147 -5.24 15.22 -3.65
N SER A 148 -5.63 15.30 -4.92
CA SER A 148 -7.02 15.11 -5.37
C SER A 148 -7.39 13.64 -5.63
N SER A 149 -6.39 12.75 -5.75
CA SER A 149 -6.59 11.31 -5.92
C SER A 149 -6.78 10.63 -4.56
N PRO A 150 -7.70 9.67 -4.43
CA PRO A 150 -7.82 8.88 -3.21
C PRO A 150 -6.54 8.08 -2.93
N TRP A 151 -6.25 7.90 -1.64
CA TRP A 151 -5.16 7.08 -1.14
C TRP A 151 -5.67 6.15 -0.04
N GLY A 152 -5.69 4.85 -0.31
CA GLY A 152 -6.17 3.83 0.62
C GLY A 152 -5.78 2.45 0.16
N GLY A 153 -5.99 1.43 0.99
CA GLY A 153 -5.74 0.04 0.64
C GLY A 153 -6.98 -0.65 0.05
N ALA A 154 -6.80 -1.47 -0.98
CA ALA A 154 -7.85 -2.33 -1.52
C ALA A 154 -8.11 -3.56 -0.63
N LYS A 155 -7.08 -4.04 0.08
CA LYS A 155 -7.17 -5.14 1.05
C LYS A 155 -7.13 -4.62 2.48
N THR A 156 -7.81 -5.33 3.39
CA THR A 156 -7.99 -4.92 4.78
C THR A 156 -6.67 -4.77 5.56
N ALA A 157 -5.62 -5.53 5.21
CA ALA A 157 -4.32 -5.39 5.84
C ALA A 157 -3.63 -4.05 5.51
N SER A 158 -4.08 -3.35 4.47
CA SER A 158 -3.58 -2.03 4.06
C SER A 158 -4.46 -0.86 4.53
N GLY A 159 -5.53 -1.13 5.28
CA GLY A 159 -6.41 -0.12 5.87
C GLY A 159 -7.87 -0.25 5.45
N VAL A 160 -8.69 0.68 5.96
CA VAL A 160 -10.13 0.80 5.65
C VAL A 160 -10.43 2.28 5.41
N GLY A 161 -11.19 2.56 4.34
CA GLY A 161 -11.48 3.93 3.91
C GLY A 161 -10.40 4.48 2.98
N SER A 162 -10.44 5.78 2.75
CA SER A 162 -9.49 6.48 1.88
C SER A 162 -9.18 7.85 2.48
N GLU A 163 -7.91 8.22 2.38
CA GLU A 163 -7.43 9.58 2.60
C GLU A 163 -7.32 10.30 1.24
N ASN A 164 -7.06 11.61 1.27
CA ASN A 164 -7.03 12.50 0.11
C ASN A 164 -8.35 12.58 -0.69
N GLY A 165 -8.36 13.47 -1.68
CA GLY A 165 -9.50 13.62 -2.60
C GLY A 165 -10.83 13.95 -1.93
N VAL A 166 -11.91 13.72 -2.67
CA VAL A 166 -13.28 13.93 -2.19
C VAL A 166 -13.71 12.84 -1.19
N ASP A 167 -13.08 11.66 -1.27
CA ASP A 167 -13.40 10.54 -0.39
C ASP A 167 -13.01 10.85 1.07
N ALA A 168 -11.85 11.46 1.31
CA ALA A 168 -11.48 11.92 2.65
C ALA A 168 -12.46 13.00 3.15
N TYR A 169 -12.86 13.95 2.30
CA TYR A 169 -13.86 14.95 2.69
C TYR A 169 -15.17 14.29 3.16
N HIS A 170 -15.63 13.26 2.48
CA HIS A 170 -16.80 12.49 2.92
C HIS A 170 -16.55 11.69 4.20
N ALA A 171 -15.35 11.14 4.39
CA ALA A 171 -14.99 10.43 5.62
C ALA A 171 -14.98 11.34 6.86
N TYR A 172 -14.65 12.62 6.70
CA TYR A 172 -14.63 13.62 7.78
C TYR A 172 -15.91 14.46 7.89
N THR A 173 -16.96 14.16 7.12
CA THR A 173 -18.23 14.90 7.17
C THR A 173 -19.41 13.98 7.48
N THR A 174 -20.40 14.51 8.19
CA THR A 174 -21.64 13.79 8.50
C THR A 174 -22.81 14.48 7.80
N MET A 175 -23.56 13.71 7.01
CA MET A 175 -24.76 14.22 6.35
C MET A 175 -25.91 14.41 7.35
N LYS A 176 -26.61 15.54 7.24
CA LYS A 176 -27.85 15.81 7.98
C LYS A 176 -29.01 16.01 7.00
N SER A 177 -29.98 15.12 7.03
CA SER A 177 -31.25 15.32 6.33
C SER A 177 -32.19 16.14 7.22
N THR A 178 -32.75 17.22 6.66
CA THR A 178 -33.74 18.07 7.35
C THR A 178 -34.98 18.13 6.47
N ILE A 179 -36.09 17.59 6.96
CA ILE A 179 -37.40 17.64 6.29
C ILE A 179 -38.20 18.75 6.94
N ILE A 180 -38.74 19.65 6.12
CA ILE A 180 -39.55 20.78 6.59
C ILE A 180 -40.92 20.68 5.95
N ASN A 181 -41.95 20.46 6.78
CA ASN A 181 -43.33 20.65 6.38
C ASN A 181 -43.74 22.09 6.72
N TYR A 182 -44.18 22.85 5.73
CA TYR A 182 -44.63 24.24 5.90
C TYR A 182 -46.17 24.37 6.03
N ALA A 183 -46.90 23.26 5.93
CA ALA A 183 -48.34 23.23 6.16
C ALA A 183 -48.64 23.56 7.63
N SER A 184 -49.81 24.17 7.89
CA SER A 184 -50.30 24.33 9.24
C SER A 184 -50.55 22.96 9.90
N ALA A 185 -50.66 22.94 11.24
CA ALA A 185 -51.01 21.71 11.95
C ALA A 185 -52.34 21.10 11.45
N ALA A 186 -53.32 21.94 11.10
CA ALA A 186 -54.61 21.49 10.60
C ALA A 186 -54.53 20.85 9.21
N GLU A 187 -53.75 21.45 8.30
CA GLU A 187 -53.52 20.90 6.95
C GLU A 187 -52.72 19.61 7.00
N SER A 188 -51.68 19.55 7.85
CA SER A 188 -50.86 18.35 8.04
C SER A 188 -51.69 17.19 8.59
N LEU A 189 -52.57 17.44 9.56
CA LEU A 189 -53.49 16.42 10.08
C LEU A 189 -54.51 15.96 9.03
N ALA A 190 -54.90 16.82 8.09
CA ALA A 190 -55.84 16.45 7.04
C ALA A 190 -55.17 15.61 5.93
N SER A 191 -53.90 15.87 5.61
CA SER A 191 -53.18 15.23 4.50
C SER A 191 -52.28 14.06 4.89
N ASP A 192 -51.73 14.07 6.11
CA ASP A 192 -50.65 13.17 6.54
C ASP A 192 -51.06 12.27 7.72
N ASP A 193 -52.37 12.18 8.03
CA ASP A 193 -52.88 11.26 9.04
C ASP A 193 -52.81 9.81 8.56
N TRP A 194 -51.69 9.16 8.91
CA TRP A 194 -51.36 7.79 8.57
C TRP A 194 -52.32 6.75 9.15
N PHE A 195 -53.11 7.12 10.16
CA PHE A 195 -54.01 6.21 10.88
C PHE A 195 -55.49 6.56 10.67
N ARG A 196 -55.80 7.47 9.74
CA ARG A 196 -57.17 7.87 9.48
C ARG A 196 -57.99 6.71 8.93
N GLU A 197 -58.99 6.26 9.68
CA GLU A 197 -59.97 5.29 9.18
C GLU A 197 -61.05 6.04 8.35
N GLY A 198 -61.12 5.79 7.03
CA GLY A 198 -62.12 6.38 6.12
C GLY A 198 -61.83 6.22 4.62
N THR A 199 -62.80 6.55 3.76
CA THR A 199 -62.85 6.25 2.31
C THR A 199 -62.12 7.24 1.38
N GLY A 200 -61.00 7.82 1.80
CA GLY A 200 -60.19 8.72 0.93
C GLY A 200 -58.98 7.99 0.37
N ASP A 201 -58.52 8.37 -0.83
CA ASP A 201 -57.30 7.82 -1.46
C ASP A 201 -56.10 8.01 -0.53
N VAL A 202 -55.75 6.93 0.17
CA VAL A 202 -54.55 6.84 0.97
C VAL A 202 -53.38 6.57 0.03
N ARG A 203 -52.25 7.25 0.26
CA ARG A 203 -51.09 7.21 -0.65
C ARG A 203 -50.50 5.81 -0.86
N TYR A 204 -50.84 4.84 0.00
CA TYR A 204 -50.51 3.41 -0.09
C TYR A 204 -51.67 2.51 0.36
N GLY A 205 -52.87 2.69 -0.20
CA GLY A 205 -54.03 1.82 0.04
C GLY A 205 -55.09 1.95 -1.03
#